data_AF-X1C726-F1
#
_entry.id   AF-X1C726-F1
#
_cell.length_a   1.000
_cell.length_b   1.000
_cell.length_c   1.000
_cell.angle_alpha   90.00
_cell.angle_beta   90.00
_cell.angle_gamma   90.00
#
_symmetry.space_group_name_H-M   'P 1'
#
loop_
_entity.id
_entity.type
_entity.pdbx_description
1 polymer ?
#
loop_
_entity_poly.entity_id
_entity_poly.type
_entity_poly.pdbx_seq_one_letter_code
_entity_poly.pdbx_strand_id
1 'polypeptide(L)' 'MPKCPKCKADIDHLHFYETKHYDSEVEMVDGRLVHSNEGIYSEGKSYDCPKCDEELCCDDDRAIELLKGG' A
#
# COMPACT_ATOMS: atom_id res chain seq x y z
N MET A 1 6.75 -4.18 -22.49
CA MET A 1 5.96 -4.08 -21.25
C MET A 1 6.10 -5.39 -20.49
N PRO A 2 6.24 -5.33 -19.17
CA PRO A 2 6.24 -6.52 -18.30
C PRO A 2 4.88 -7.21 -18.37
N LYS A 3 4.85 -8.52 -18.09
CA LYS A 3 3.61 -9.29 -18.06
C LYS A 3 3.38 -9.87 -16.68
N CYS A 4 2.12 -9.89 -16.26
CA CYS A 4 1.73 -10.55 -15.01
C CYS A 4 2.08 -12.05 -15.09
N PRO A 5 2.77 -12.61 -14.09
CA PRO A 5 3.12 -14.03 -14.08
C PRO A 5 1.89 -14.93 -14.00
N LYS A 6 0.78 -14.47 -13.41
CA LYS A 6 -0.47 -15.22 -13.24
C LYS A 6 -1.41 -15.13 -14.44
N CYS A 7 -1.87 -13.92 -14.80
CA CYS A 7 -2.88 -13.74 -15.86
C CYS A 7 -2.29 -13.44 -17.26
N LYS A 8 -0.97 -13.26 -17.37
CA LYS A 8 -0.23 -12.97 -18.62
C LYS A 8 -0.60 -11.65 -19.31
N ALA A 9 -1.44 -10.82 -18.68
CA ALA A 9 -1.75 -9.48 -19.18
C ALA A 9 -0.52 -8.57 -19.11
N ASP A 10 -0.44 -7.62 -20.04
CA ASP A 10 0.57 -6.56 -19.99
C ASP A 10 0.33 -5.65 -18.79
N ILE A 11 1.42 -5.26 -18.13
CA ILE A 11 1.43 -4.37 -16.97
C ILE A 11 1.93 -3.01 -17.42
N ASP A 12 1.08 -1.99 -17.35
CA ASP A 12 1.42 -0.58 -17.58
C ASP A 12 1.33 0.27 -16.29
N HIS A 13 0.68 -0.25 -15.25
CA HIS A 13 0.63 0.29 -13.89
C HIS A 13 0.37 -0.85 -12.87
N LEU A 14 0.46 -0.54 -11.58
CA LEU A 14 0.19 -1.46 -10.46
C LEU A 14 -0.90 -0.86 -9.57
N HIS A 15 -1.73 -1.71 -8.96
CA HIS A 15 -2.57 -1.28 -7.84
C HIS A 15 -1.71 -1.29 -6.57
N PHE A 16 -1.72 -0.18 -5.82
CA PHE A 16 -0.95 -0.03 -4.59
C PHE A 16 -1.87 -0.07 -3.39
N TYR A 17 -1.53 -0.91 -2.41
CA TYR A 17 -2.20 -0.96 -1.12
C TYR A 17 -1.17 -0.73 -0.01
N GLU A 18 -1.56 0.00 1.02
CA GLU A 18 -0.71 0.28 2.18
C GLU A 18 -1.55 0.22 3.45
N THR A 19 -1.09 -0.57 4.42
CA THR A 19 -1.68 -0.63 5.75
C THR A 19 -0.97 0.36 6.65
N LYS A 20 -1.74 1.31 7.20
CA LYS A 20 -1.25 2.32 8.15
C LYS A 20 -1.92 2.15 9.49
N HIS A 21 -1.13 2.26 10.55
CA HIS A 21 -1.62 2.42 11.90
C HIS A 21 -1.53 3.89 12.30
N TYR A 22 -2.60 4.35 12.93
CA TYR A 22 -2.68 5.67 13.52
C TYR A 22 -2.59 5.48 15.03
N ASP A 23 -1.52 5.97 15.61
CA ASP A 23 -1.40 6.04 17.05
C ASP A 23 -2.04 7.34 17.52
N SER A 24 -3.06 7.23 18.35
CA SER A 24 -3.83 8.37 18.81
C SER A 24 -4.13 8.24 20.29
N GLU A 25 -3.76 9.26 21.04
CA GLU A 25 -4.23 9.43 22.40
C GLU A 25 -5.64 9.99 22.39
N VAL A 26 -6.43 9.53 23.36
CA VAL A 26 -7.83 9.96 23.52
C VAL A 26 -8.02 10.43 24.94
N GLU A 27 -8.40 11.69 25.08
CA GLU A 27 -8.63 12.34 26.37
C GLU A 27 -10.06 12.87 26.49
N MET A 28 -10.56 12.96 27.73
CA MET A 28 -11.82 13.61 28.02
C MET A 28 -11.55 15.02 28.57
N VAL A 29 -11.92 16.05 27.82
CA VAL A 29 -11.78 17.46 28.22
C VAL A 29 -13.16 18.12 28.20
N ASP A 30 -13.58 18.65 29.34
CA ASP A 30 -14.89 19.32 29.52
C ASP A 30 -16.09 18.51 28.98
N GLY A 31 -16.07 17.19 29.19
CA GLY A 31 -17.14 16.28 28.78
C GLY A 31 -17.16 15.94 27.29
N ARG A 32 -16.10 16.26 26.55
CA ARG A 32 -15.92 15.89 25.13
C ARG A 32 -14.69 15.01 24.96
N LEU A 33 -14.78 14.06 24.03
CA LEU A 33 -13.61 13.30 23.58
C LEU A 33 -12.76 14.21 22.68
N VAL A 34 -11.47 14.28 22.98
CA VAL A 34 -10.46 14.94 22.16
C VAL A 34 -9.48 13.87 21.71
N HIS A 35 -9.14 13.87 20.43
CA HIS A 35 -8.18 12.94 19.82
C HIS A 35 -6.91 13.73 19.47
N SER A 36 -5.75 13.31 19.97
CA SER A 36 -4.43 13.79 19.56
C SER A 36 -3.75 12.71 18.74
N ASN A 37 -3.25 13.07 17.57
CA ASN A 37 -2.56 12.13 16.69
C ASN A 37 -1.08 12.14 17.03
N GLU A 38 -0.55 11.04 17.54
CA GLU A 38 0.83 10.93 18.04
C GLU A 38 1.78 10.42 16.95
N GLY A 39 1.28 9.61 16.02
CA GLY A 39 2.11 9.09 14.95
C GLY A 39 1.34 8.31 13.89
N ILE A 40 2.00 8.15 12.74
CA ILE A 40 1.56 7.27 11.67
C ILE A 40 2.75 6.38 11.35
N TYR A 41 2.52 5.06 11.39
CA TYR A 41 3.51 4.11 10.89
C TYR A 41 2.85 3.12 9.92
N SER A 42 3.60 2.75 8.90
CA SER A 42 3.18 1.78 7.89
C SER A 42 3.59 0.38 8.33
N GLU A 43 2.64 -0.56 8.31
CA GLU A 43 2.89 -1.97 8.66
C GLU A 43 3.26 -2.81 7.44
N GLY A 44 2.70 -2.47 6.28
CA GLY A 44 2.92 -3.22 5.06
C GLY A 44 2.41 -2.50 3.84
N LYS A 45 2.94 -2.89 2.69
CA LYS A 45 2.53 -2.42 1.38
C LYS A 45 2.51 -3.59 0.39
N SER A 46 1.61 -3.53 -0.57
CA SER A 46 1.52 -4.49 -1.67
C SER A 46 1.33 -3.76 -2.99
N TYR A 47 1.83 -4.38 -4.05
CA TYR A 47 1.71 -3.92 -5.42
C TYR A 47 1.14 -5.05 -6.27
N ASP A 48 -0.08 -4.85 -6.74
CA ASP A 48 -0.88 -5.92 -7.32
C ASP A 48 -1.11 -5.71 -8.82
N CYS A 49 -1.32 -6.81 -9.54
CA CYS A 49 -1.66 -6.79 -10.94
C CYS A 49 -3.03 -6.11 -11.16
N PRO A 50 -3.13 -5.07 -12.02
CA PRO A 50 -4.37 -4.32 -12.21
C PRO A 50 -5.47 -5.10 -12.97
N LYS A 51 -5.20 -6.35 -13.37
CA LYS A 51 -6.13 -7.18 -14.14
C LYS A 51 -6.67 -8.38 -13.38
N CYS A 52 -5.91 -8.92 -12.43
CA CYS A 52 -6.31 -10.11 -11.68
C CYS A 52 -6.02 -10.02 -10.17
N ASP A 53 -5.62 -8.85 -9.69
CA ASP A 53 -5.35 -8.54 -8.29
C ASP A 53 -4.36 -9.51 -7.61
N GLU A 54 -3.45 -10.06 -8.40
CA GLU A 54 -2.34 -10.86 -7.87
C GLU A 54 -1.28 -9.94 -7.30
N GLU A 55 -0.90 -10.12 -6.04
CA GLU A 55 0.25 -9.46 -5.44
C GLU A 55 1.53 -9.82 -6.20
N LEU A 56 2.25 -8.80 -6.69
CA LEU A 56 3.47 -8.96 -7.48
C LEU A 56 4.74 -8.64 -6.68
N CYS A 57 4.66 -7.69 -5.74
CA CYS A 57 5.73 -7.36 -4.80
C CYS A 57 5.21 -6.53 -3.62
N CYS A 58 6.06 -6.33 -2.62
CA CYS A 58 5.75 -5.62 -1.37
C CYS A 58 6.74 -4.48 -1.06
N ASP A 59 7.50 -4.02 -2.06
CA ASP A 59 8.42 -2.89 -1.93
C ASP A 59 8.50 -2.03 -3.20
N ASP A 60 8.94 -0.79 -3.02
CA ASP A 60 8.86 0.25 -4.05
C ASP A 60 9.94 0.02 -5.11
N ASP A 61 11.11 -0.46 -4.72
CA ASP A 61 12.21 -0.72 -5.63
C ASP A 61 11.83 -1.84 -6.62
N ARG A 62 11.23 -2.92 -6.12
CA ARG A 62 10.67 -3.98 -6.96
C ARG A 62 9.53 -3.52 -7.85
N ALA A 63 8.64 -2.67 -7.34
CA ALA A 63 7.57 -2.09 -8.15
C ALA A 63 8.12 -1.24 -9.31
N ILE A 64 9.16 -0.46 -9.05
CA ILE A 64 9.87 0.36 -10.06
C ILE A 64 10.59 -0.53 -11.08
N GLU A 65 11.31 -1.57 -10.64
CA GLU A 65 11.96 -2.55 -11.53
C GLU A 65 10.94 -3.22 -12.45
N LEU A 66 9.83 -3.69 -11.89
CA LEU A 66 8.73 -4.27 -12.65
C LEU A 66 8.24 -3.28 -13.71
N LEU A 67 7.91 -2.04 -13.36
CA LEU A 67 7.37 -1.08 -14.33
C LEU A 67 8.39 -0.63 -15.40
N LYS A 68 9.70 -0.68 -15.12
CA LYS A 68 10.75 -0.38 -16.10
C LYS A 68 10.98 -1.49 -17.12
N GLY A 69 10.41 -2.68 -16.91
CA GLY A 69 10.51 -3.79 -17.86
C GLY A 69 11.38 -4.96 -17.43
N GLY A 70 11.96 -4.93 -16.22
CA GLY A 70 12.95 -5.91 -15.76
C GLY A 70 14.34 -5.68 -16.36
#